data_AF-A0AAV4TFR2-F1
#
_entry.id   AF-A0AAV4TFR2-F1
#
_cell.length_a   1.000
_cell.length_b   1.000
_cell.length_c   1.000
_cell.angle_alpha   90.00
_cell.angle_beta   90.00
_cell.angle_gamma   90.00
#
_symmetry.space_group_name_H-M   'P 1'
#
loop_
_entity.id
_entity.type
_entity.pdbx_description
1 polymer ?
#
loop_
_entity_poly.entity_id
_entity_poly.type
_entity_poly.pdbx_seq_one_letter_code
_entity_poly.pdbx_strand_id
1 'polypeptide(L)'
;MLIEVEKGANGLGLSLAGNKNRSKMSSFLCVGYTQMVKAAKMDVFQVGDELLEVNGMVLFNRCHLNVSAVIRGIMTPTCKFVVLRRENSVDDMAVKPITHFPVDLENEKIEDLIASHPGVRTVTTKKGEHDSPAEKSGLSVGDMILAVNKTKLIGADYELAASVLKK
;
A
#
# COMPACT_ATOMS: atom_id res chain seq x y z
N MET A 1 -15.54 15.29 0.45
CA MET A 1 -14.81 16.09 1.45
C MET A 1 -13.54 16.63 0.82
N LEU A 2 -13.13 17.86 1.14
CA LEU A 2 -11.86 18.45 0.68
C LEU A 2 -10.82 18.31 1.79
N ILE A 3 -9.63 17.86 1.44
CA ILE A 3 -8.51 17.60 2.36
C ILE A 3 -7.26 18.25 1.79
N GLU A 4 -6.53 19.03 2.60
CA GLU A 4 -5.28 19.67 2.19
C GLU A 4 -4.11 19.12 3.01
N VAL A 5 -3.05 18.68 2.33
CA VAL A 5 -1.89 18.04 2.96
C VAL A 5 -0.58 18.55 2.35
N GLU A 6 0.39 18.83 3.21
CA GLU A 6 1.77 19.15 2.80
C GLU A 6 2.57 17.86 2.50
N LYS A 7 3.27 17.88 1.36
CA LYS A 7 4.21 16.87 0.93
C LYS A 7 5.51 16.99 1.72
N GLY A 8 5.94 15.90 2.35
CA GLY A 8 7.24 15.81 3.00
C GLY A 8 8.36 15.53 1.99
N ALA A 9 9.61 15.49 2.48
CA ALA A 9 10.79 15.19 1.67
C ALA A 9 10.68 13.84 0.92
N ASN A 10 10.02 12.84 1.55
CA ASN A 10 9.79 11.51 0.98
C ASN A 10 8.39 11.35 0.34
N GLY A 11 7.70 12.45 0.04
CA GLY A 11 6.34 12.44 -0.50
C GLY A 11 5.23 12.53 0.57
N LEU A 12 4.04 12.01 0.25
CA LEU A 12 2.86 12.08 1.13
C LEU A 12 2.74 10.88 2.10
N GLY A 13 3.51 9.80 1.90
CA GLY A 13 3.43 8.62 2.77
C GLY A 13 2.09 7.89 2.75
N LEU A 14 1.30 8.06 1.70
CA LEU A 14 -0.01 7.43 1.54
C LEU A 14 0.15 6.05 0.88
N SER A 15 -0.52 5.04 1.44
CA SER A 15 -0.67 3.74 0.79
C SER A 15 -2.05 3.64 0.15
N LEU A 16 -2.10 3.12 -1.09
CA LEU A 16 -3.33 3.04 -1.89
C LEU A 16 -3.66 1.59 -2.23
N ALA A 17 -4.95 1.25 -2.28
CA ALA A 17 -5.46 0.00 -2.84
C ALA A 17 -6.42 0.24 -3.99
N GLY A 18 -6.45 -0.71 -4.90
CA GLY A 18 -7.51 -0.81 -5.89
C GLY A 18 -8.79 -1.41 -5.32
N ASN A 19 -9.81 -1.49 -6.18
CA ASN A 19 -11.05 -2.20 -5.90
C ASN A 19 -10.86 -3.72 -5.95
N LYS A 20 -11.56 -4.44 -5.05
CA LYS A 20 -11.65 -5.90 -5.06
C LYS A 20 -12.34 -6.42 -6.34
N ASN A 21 -13.36 -5.71 -6.81
CA ASN A 21 -13.99 -5.97 -8.09
C ASN A 21 -13.16 -5.36 -9.23
N ARG A 22 -12.49 -6.21 -10.01
CA ARG A 22 -11.63 -5.80 -11.13
C ARG A 22 -12.36 -5.08 -12.28
N SER A 23 -13.69 -5.17 -12.35
CA SER A 23 -14.50 -4.42 -13.30
C SER A 23 -14.77 -2.97 -12.85
N LYS A 24 -14.44 -2.62 -11.60
CA LYS A 24 -14.54 -1.26 -11.07
C LYS A 24 -13.14 -0.68 -10.89
N MET A 25 -12.90 0.47 -11.50
CA MET A 25 -11.67 1.23 -11.29
C MET A 25 -11.91 2.21 -10.14
N SER A 26 -11.34 1.94 -8.97
CA SER A 26 -11.33 2.92 -7.88
C SER A 26 -10.05 2.76 -7.07
N SER A 27 -9.69 3.84 -6.37
CA SER A 27 -8.49 3.90 -5.55
C SER A 27 -8.85 4.37 -4.15
N PHE A 28 -8.57 3.52 -3.17
CA PHE A 28 -8.88 3.74 -1.77
C PHE A 28 -7.60 3.96 -0.98
N LEU A 29 -7.69 4.72 0.10
CA LEU A 29 -6.60 4.84 1.05
C LEU A 29 -6.53 3.59 1.96
N CYS A 30 -5.36 2.96 2.01
CA CYS A 30 -5.11 1.78 2.85
C CYS A 30 -4.56 2.11 4.22
N VAL A 31 -3.63 3.07 4.27
CA VAL A 31 -2.84 3.40 5.45
C VAL A 31 -2.56 4.90 5.40
N GLY A 32 -2.89 5.59 6.49
CA GLY A 32 -2.55 7.00 6.71
C GLY A 32 -1.26 7.21 7.51
N TYR A 33 -0.55 6.14 7.89
CA TYR A 33 0.43 6.19 8.96
C TYR A 33 1.84 5.78 8.55
N THR A 34 2.72 6.78 8.49
CA THR A 34 4.08 6.66 9.02
C THR A 34 4.26 7.81 10.00
N GLN A 35 4.76 7.52 11.20
CA GLN A 35 5.20 8.54 12.19
C GLN A 35 6.18 9.56 11.58
N MET A 36 6.75 9.28 10.41
CA MET A 36 7.68 10.15 9.69
C MET A 36 7.02 11.18 8.76
N VAL A 37 5.70 11.13 8.50
CA VAL A 37 5.05 12.02 7.53
C VAL A 37 3.90 12.80 8.15
N LYS A 38 3.93 14.13 8.01
CA LYS A 38 2.93 15.08 8.55
C LYS A 38 1.48 14.72 8.23
N ALA A 39 1.23 14.04 7.10
CA ALA A 39 -0.10 13.56 6.71
C ALA A 39 -0.73 12.60 7.73
N ALA A 40 0.09 11.81 8.43
CA ALA A 40 -0.33 10.86 9.47
C ALA A 40 -0.71 11.53 10.80
N LYS A 41 -0.23 12.76 11.05
CA LYS A 41 -0.59 13.54 12.24
C LYS A 41 -1.92 14.25 12.11
N MET A 42 -2.43 14.38 10.89
CA MET A 42 -3.68 15.06 10.61
C MET A 42 -4.74 13.97 10.47
N ASP A 43 -5.65 13.88 11.44
CA ASP A 43 -6.80 12.95 11.54
C ASP A 43 -7.85 13.16 10.42
N VAL A 44 -7.38 13.56 9.25
CA VAL A 44 -8.13 14.13 8.14
C VAL A 44 -8.47 13.04 7.12
N PHE A 45 -7.53 12.12 6.88
CA PHE A 45 -7.74 10.94 6.07
C PHE A 45 -8.14 9.73 6.93
N GLN A 46 -9.06 8.91 6.42
CA GLN A 46 -9.41 7.62 7.00
C GLN A 46 -9.17 6.50 6.01
N VAL A 47 -8.88 5.32 6.55
CA VAL A 47 -8.83 4.09 5.77
C VAL A 47 -10.16 3.89 5.05
N GLY A 48 -10.09 3.55 3.77
CA GLY A 48 -11.27 3.39 2.91
C GLY A 48 -11.74 4.69 2.25
N ASP A 49 -11.11 5.84 2.51
CA ASP A 49 -11.41 7.05 1.73
C ASP A 49 -11.09 6.81 0.25
N GLU A 50 -12.06 7.06 -0.62
CA GLU A 50 -11.91 6.96 -2.07
C GLU A 50 -11.40 8.29 -2.64
N LEU A 51 -10.30 8.25 -3.39
CA LEU A 51 -9.69 9.44 -3.96
C LEU A 51 -10.36 9.81 -5.28
N LEU A 52 -11.02 10.97 -5.32
CA LEU A 52 -11.75 11.45 -6.49
C LEU A 52 -10.97 12.47 -7.30
N GLU A 53 -10.18 13.32 -6.64
CA GLU A 53 -9.41 14.39 -7.27
C GLU A 53 -8.17 14.75 -6.45
N VAL A 54 -7.12 15.25 -7.12
CA VAL A 54 -6.01 15.95 -6.47
C VAL A 54 -5.58 17.18 -7.28
N ASN A 55 -5.54 18.35 -6.66
CA ASN A 55 -5.14 19.62 -7.29
C ASN A 55 -5.86 19.91 -8.64
N GLY A 56 -7.17 19.62 -8.74
CA GLY A 56 -7.92 19.79 -10.00
C GLY A 56 -7.82 18.61 -10.97
N MET A 57 -6.97 17.62 -10.70
CA MET A 57 -6.82 16.44 -11.55
C MET A 57 -7.75 15.31 -11.10
N VAL A 58 -8.62 14.85 -12.00
CA VAL A 58 -9.58 13.78 -11.72
C VAL A 58 -8.88 12.43 -11.54
N LEU A 59 -9.08 11.84 -10.36
CA LEU A 59 -8.63 10.50 -9.95
C LEU A 59 -9.76 9.46 -9.98
N PHE A 60 -11.02 9.90 -10.03
CA PHE A 60 -12.18 9.03 -10.17
C PHE A 60 -12.02 8.07 -11.37
N ASN A 61 -12.48 6.83 -11.20
CA ASN A 61 -12.35 5.76 -12.21
C ASN A 61 -10.90 5.43 -12.62
N ARG A 62 -9.91 5.71 -11.76
CA ARG A 62 -8.52 5.29 -11.97
C ARG A 62 -8.10 4.24 -10.95
N CYS A 63 -7.22 3.32 -11.37
CA CYS A 63 -6.63 2.33 -10.47
C CYS A 63 -5.52 2.97 -9.61
N HIS A 64 -5.18 2.29 -8.51
CA HIS A 64 -4.21 2.77 -7.53
C HIS A 64 -2.82 3.07 -8.14
N LEU A 65 -2.40 2.33 -9.18
CA LEU A 65 -1.16 2.61 -9.89
C LEU A 65 -1.21 3.95 -10.64
N ASN A 66 -2.30 4.23 -11.35
CA ASN A 66 -2.48 5.51 -12.03
C ASN A 66 -2.54 6.66 -11.03
N VAL A 67 -3.29 6.48 -9.93
CA VAL A 67 -3.39 7.50 -8.88
C VAL A 67 -2.03 7.74 -8.22
N SER A 68 -1.26 6.69 -7.92
CA SER A 68 0.09 6.81 -7.36
C SER A 68 1.03 7.59 -8.29
N ALA A 69 0.99 7.30 -9.60
CA ALA A 69 1.81 8.01 -10.58
C ALA A 69 1.45 9.51 -10.63
N VAL A 70 0.16 9.84 -10.65
CA VAL A 70 -0.33 11.23 -10.64
C VAL A 70 0.15 11.96 -9.39
N ILE A 71 -0.04 11.37 -8.20
CA ILE A 71 0.36 11.98 -6.92
C ILE A 71 1.88 12.19 -6.85
N ARG A 72 2.67 11.23 -7.33
CA ARG A 72 4.14 11.35 -7.37
C ARG A 72 4.60 12.49 -8.28
N GLY A 73 3.92 12.68 -9.42
CA GLY A 73 4.21 13.75 -10.38
C GLY A 73 3.89 15.17 -9.91
N ILE A 74 3.15 15.34 -8.80
CA ILE A 74 2.85 16.67 -8.25
C ILE A 74 4.12 17.29 -7.68
N MET A 75 4.53 18.42 -8.24
CA MET A 75 5.72 19.17 -7.82
C MET A 75 5.43 20.21 -6.73
N THR A 76 4.16 20.53 -6.47
CA THR A 76 3.78 21.51 -5.45
C THR A 76 3.97 20.93 -4.04
N PRO A 77 4.35 21.77 -3.05
CA PRO A 77 4.52 21.33 -1.67
C PRO A 77 3.19 20.96 -1.02
N THR A 78 2.07 21.40 -1.57
CA THR A 78 0.74 21.13 -1.03
C THR A 78 -0.14 20.41 -2.05
N CYS A 79 -0.91 19.43 -1.56
CA CYS A 79 -1.87 18.65 -2.31
C CYS A 79 -3.27 18.81 -1.72
N LYS A 80 -4.24 19.20 -2.54
CA LYS A 80 -5.66 19.34 -2.22
C LYS A 80 -6.42 18.16 -2.82
N PHE A 81 -6.91 17.28 -1.97
CA PHE A 81 -7.64 16.08 -2.33
C PHE A 81 -9.14 16.27 -2.18
N VAL A 82 -9.90 15.80 -3.16
CA VAL A 82 -11.33 15.54 -2.99
C VAL A 82 -11.50 14.05 -2.74
N VAL A 83 -12.08 13.69 -1.59
CA VAL A 83 -12.34 12.30 -1.21
C VAL A 83 -13.81 12.02 -0.95
N LEU A 84 -14.19 10.76 -1.14
CA LEU A 84 -15.48 10.21 -0.75
C LEU A 84 -15.29 9.20 0.39
N ARG A 85 -15.92 9.47 1.53
CA ARG A 85 -15.97 8.57 2.69
C ARG A 85 -17.31 7.85 2.71
N ARG A 86 -17.30 6.52 2.73
CA ARG A 86 -18.49 5.67 2.85
C ARG A 86 -18.27 4.67 3.99
N GLU A 87 -19.31 4.33 4.74
CA GLU A 87 -19.18 3.44 5.91
C GLU A 87 -18.61 2.05 5.57
N ASN A 88 -18.91 1.53 4.37
CA ASN A 88 -18.50 0.18 3.95
C ASN A 88 -17.46 0.18 2.82
N SER A 89 -16.74 1.29 2.59
CA SER A 89 -15.74 1.34 1.49
C SER A 89 -14.56 0.39 1.72
N VAL A 90 -14.29 0.00 2.96
CA VAL A 90 -13.23 -0.96 3.30
C VAL A 90 -13.51 -2.34 2.68
N ASP A 91 -14.78 -2.75 2.57
CA ASP A 91 -15.16 -4.04 1.96
C ASP A 91 -14.94 -4.07 0.45
N ASP A 92 -14.94 -2.89 -0.19
CA ASP A 92 -14.64 -2.71 -1.61
C ASP A 92 -13.13 -2.76 -1.90
N MET A 93 -12.26 -2.71 -0.88
CA MET A 93 -10.80 -2.69 -1.06
C MET A 93 -10.27 -4.07 -1.44
N ALA A 94 -9.35 -4.11 -2.41
CA ALA A 94 -8.70 -5.34 -2.86
C ALA A 94 -7.80 -5.97 -1.78
N VAL A 95 -7.36 -5.17 -0.81
CA VAL A 95 -6.51 -5.61 0.31
C VAL A 95 -7.13 -5.14 1.61
N LYS A 96 -6.90 -5.90 2.68
CA LYS A 96 -7.27 -5.45 4.02
C LYS A 96 -6.43 -4.24 4.39
N PRO A 97 -6.98 -3.26 5.13
CA PRO A 97 -6.20 -2.19 5.70
C PRO A 97 -5.01 -2.74 6.49
N ILE A 98 -3.82 -2.23 6.19
CA ILE A 98 -2.62 -2.61 6.91
C ILE A 98 -2.55 -1.69 8.14
N THR A 99 -2.91 -2.21 9.31
CA THR A 99 -3.05 -1.41 10.54
C THR A 99 -1.70 -1.05 11.18
N HIS A 100 -0.63 -1.76 10.82
CA HIS A 100 0.72 -1.47 11.28
C HIS A 100 1.76 -1.93 10.25
N PHE A 101 2.54 -1.00 9.72
CA PHE A 101 3.86 -1.33 9.19
C PHE A 101 4.79 -1.44 10.40
N PRO A 102 5.54 -2.54 10.59
CA PRO A 102 6.45 -2.58 11.72
C PRO A 102 7.64 -1.67 11.35
N VAL A 103 7.75 -0.57 12.07
CA VAL A 103 8.61 0.58 11.74
C VAL A 103 10.10 0.24 11.91
N ASP A 104 10.40 -0.86 12.62
CA ASP A 104 11.75 -1.26 13.00
C ASP A 104 12.32 -2.44 12.18
N LEU A 105 11.57 -2.98 11.21
CA LEU A 105 12.03 -4.16 10.45
C LEU A 105 13.23 -3.88 9.54
N GLU A 106 13.47 -2.61 9.18
CA GLU A 106 14.53 -2.23 8.25
C GLU A 106 15.91 -2.65 8.79
N ASN A 107 16.12 -2.53 10.10
CA ASN A 107 17.40 -2.78 10.75
C ASN A 107 17.55 -4.20 11.32
N GLU A 108 16.45 -4.94 11.54
CA GLU A 108 16.50 -6.29 12.10
C GLU A 108 16.88 -7.35 11.04
N LYS A 109 17.60 -8.40 11.45
CA LYS A 109 17.85 -9.55 10.55
C LYS A 109 16.54 -10.33 10.38
N ILE A 110 16.35 -10.95 9.21
CA ILE A 110 15.11 -11.68 8.89
C ILE A 110 14.90 -12.83 9.87
N GLU A 111 15.98 -13.47 10.31
CA GLU A 111 15.97 -14.54 11.30
C GLU A 111 15.44 -14.07 12.66
N ASP A 112 15.86 -12.88 13.09
CA ASP A 112 15.42 -12.27 14.35
C ASP A 112 13.95 -11.88 14.27
N LEU A 113 13.48 -11.41 13.10
CA LEU A 113 12.08 -11.07 12.85
C LEU A 113 11.12 -12.26 12.95
N ILE A 114 11.52 -13.42 12.43
CA ILE A 114 10.73 -14.65 12.52
C ILE A 114 10.62 -15.10 13.98
N ALA A 115 11.68 -14.92 14.78
CA ALA A 115 11.69 -15.28 16.20
C ALA A 115 10.90 -14.29 17.07
N SER A 116 10.94 -12.99 16.74
CA SER A 116 10.34 -11.93 17.54
C SER A 116 8.86 -11.66 17.23
N HIS A 117 8.39 -11.98 16.02
CA HIS A 117 7.02 -11.67 15.59
C HIS A 117 6.21 -12.94 15.29
N PRO A 118 5.20 -13.30 16.12
CA PRO A 118 4.44 -14.54 15.97
C PRO A 118 3.61 -14.64 14.67
N GLY A 119 3.45 -13.55 13.93
CA GLY A 119 2.80 -13.52 12.61
C GLY A 119 3.74 -13.70 11.42
N VAL A 120 5.05 -13.66 11.63
CA VAL A 120 6.04 -13.77 10.55
C VAL A 120 6.39 -15.25 10.33
N ARG A 121 6.26 -15.71 9.09
CA ARG A 121 6.54 -17.09 8.70
C ARG A 121 7.31 -17.14 7.39
N THR A 122 8.17 -18.15 7.26
CA THR A 122 8.80 -18.48 5.98
C THR A 122 7.83 -19.29 5.13
N VAL A 123 7.55 -18.81 3.92
CA VAL A 123 6.73 -19.53 2.94
C VAL A 123 7.59 -19.93 1.76
N THR A 124 7.49 -21.18 1.33
CA THR A 124 8.20 -21.69 0.15
C THR A 124 7.21 -21.94 -0.98
N THR A 125 7.39 -21.23 -2.09
CA THR A 125 6.61 -21.39 -3.32
C THR A 125 7.44 -22.05 -4.41
N LYS A 126 6.85 -23.01 -5.13
CA LYS A 126 7.43 -23.57 -6.36
C LYS A 126 6.69 -23.00 -7.57
N LYS A 127 7.41 -22.58 -8.61
CA LYS A 127 6.78 -22.13 -9.87
C LYS A 127 5.97 -23.29 -10.46
N GLY A 128 4.68 -23.05 -10.74
CA GLY A 128 3.77 -24.03 -11.31
C GLY A 128 3.24 -23.57 -12.68
N GLU A 129 2.86 -24.52 -13.53
CA GLU A 129 2.35 -24.27 -14.89
C GLU A 129 0.82 -24.02 -14.90
N HIS A 130 0.09 -24.62 -13.96
CA HIS A 130 -1.35 -24.47 -13.78
C HIS A 130 -1.70 -24.37 -12.27
N ASP A 131 -2.64 -23.48 -11.94
CA ASP A 131 -2.99 -22.94 -10.60
C ASP A 131 -2.02 -21.91 -10.00
N SER A 132 -2.54 -21.13 -9.04
CA SER A 132 -1.80 -20.17 -8.22
C SER A 132 -0.86 -20.89 -7.23
N PRO A 133 0.47 -20.94 -7.46
CA PRO A 133 1.36 -21.62 -6.52
C PRO A 133 1.47 -20.86 -5.19
N ALA A 134 1.22 -19.55 -5.23
CA ALA A 134 1.15 -18.71 -4.04
C ALA A 134 0.08 -19.19 -3.07
N GLU A 135 -1.12 -19.49 -3.57
CA GLU A 135 -2.24 -19.97 -2.76
C GLU A 135 -1.96 -21.34 -2.14
N LYS A 136 -1.41 -22.27 -2.93
CA LYS A 136 -1.02 -23.62 -2.44
C LYS A 136 0.07 -23.56 -1.36
N SER A 137 0.92 -22.55 -1.40
CA SER A 137 1.94 -22.31 -0.38
C SER A 137 1.39 -21.56 0.84
N GLY A 138 0.11 -21.22 0.88
CA GLY A 138 -0.53 -20.53 2.01
C GLY A 138 -0.28 -19.02 2.02
N LEU A 139 0.04 -18.41 0.87
CA LEU A 139 0.00 -16.96 0.72
C LEU A 139 -1.44 -16.52 0.48
N SER A 140 -1.88 -15.55 1.28
CA SER A 140 -3.18 -14.92 1.18
C SER A 140 -3.05 -13.47 0.74
N VAL A 141 -4.07 -12.94 0.07
CA VAL A 141 -4.14 -11.51 -0.23
C VAL A 141 -4.13 -10.72 1.08
N GLY A 142 -3.20 -9.76 1.19
CA GLY A 142 -2.96 -8.98 2.39
C GLY A 142 -1.74 -9.43 3.20
N ASP A 143 -1.15 -10.59 2.88
CA ASP A 143 0.14 -10.98 3.46
C ASP A 143 1.23 -9.99 3.00
N MET A 144 2.03 -9.49 3.95
CA MET A 144 3.15 -8.60 3.67
C MET A 144 4.40 -9.43 3.38
N ILE A 145 4.98 -9.26 2.19
CA ILE A 145 6.23 -9.91 1.82
C ILE A 145 7.40 -9.08 2.37
N LEU A 146 8.02 -9.56 3.44
CA LEU A 146 9.15 -8.87 4.09
C LEU A 146 10.48 -9.11 3.36
N ALA A 147 10.67 -10.30 2.78
CA ALA A 147 11.85 -10.67 2.03
C ALA A 147 11.58 -11.84 1.07
N VAL A 148 12.40 -11.95 0.02
CA VAL A 148 12.40 -13.07 -0.93
C VAL A 148 13.83 -13.54 -1.11
N ASN A 149 14.11 -14.82 -0.87
CA ASN A 149 15.46 -15.40 -1.00
C ASN A 149 16.55 -14.59 -0.26
N LYS A 150 16.25 -14.10 0.95
CA LYS A 150 17.10 -13.22 1.79
C LYS A 150 17.25 -11.79 1.27
N THR A 151 16.71 -11.45 0.10
CA THR A 151 16.59 -10.06 -0.35
C THR A 151 15.45 -9.40 0.41
N LYS A 152 15.77 -8.41 1.26
CA LYS A 152 14.76 -7.62 1.98
C LYS A 152 13.93 -6.81 0.98
N LEU A 153 12.62 -6.79 1.20
CA LEU A 153 11.64 -5.98 0.46
C LEU A 153 10.99 -4.89 1.31
N ILE A 154 11.35 -4.81 2.59
CA ILE A 154 10.94 -3.70 3.46
C ILE A 154 11.56 -2.41 2.91
N GLY A 155 10.72 -1.40 2.67
CA GLY A 155 11.14 -0.13 2.06
C GLY A 155 11.48 -0.21 0.56
N ALA A 156 11.38 -1.39 -0.06
CA ALA A 156 11.62 -1.54 -1.49
C ALA A 156 10.53 -0.82 -2.30
N ASP A 157 10.93 -0.21 -3.40
CA ASP A 157 9.98 0.29 -4.39
C ASP A 157 9.34 -0.87 -5.18
N TYR A 158 8.32 -0.51 -5.96
CA TYR A 158 7.59 -1.46 -6.80
C TYR A 158 8.50 -2.15 -7.81
N GLU A 159 9.46 -1.43 -8.40
CA GLU A 159 10.32 -1.97 -9.45
C GLU A 159 11.25 -3.05 -8.91
N LEU A 160 11.91 -2.77 -7.78
CA LEU A 160 12.77 -3.72 -7.07
C LEU A 160 11.96 -4.94 -6.65
N ALA A 161 10.81 -4.75 -5.98
CA ALA A 161 9.96 -5.85 -5.54
C ALA A 161 9.49 -6.73 -6.72
N ALA A 162 9.04 -6.12 -7.81
CA ALA A 162 8.62 -6.84 -9.00
C ALA A 162 9.78 -7.60 -9.67
N SER A 163 10.98 -7.02 -9.71
CA SER A 163 12.16 -7.65 -10.30
C SER A 163 12.60 -8.91 -9.53
N VAL A 164 12.47 -8.90 -8.21
CA VAL A 164 12.83 -10.02 -7.34
C VAL A 164 11.79 -11.14 -7.43
N LEU A 165 10.50 -10.80 -7.46
CA LEU A 165 9.40 -11.77 -7.51
C LEU A 165 9.20 -12.43 -8.88
N LYS A 166 9.66 -11.80 -9.96
CA LYS A 166 9.51 -12.32 -11.33
C LYS A 166 10.63 -13.27 -11.77
N LYS A 167 11.69 -13.43 -10.96
CA LYS A 167 12.76 -14.41 -11.20
C LYS A 167 12.26 -15.83 -10.98
#